data_AF-A0A610QT69-F1
#
_entry.id   AF-A0A610QT69-F1
#
_cell.length_a   1.000
_cell.length_b   1.000
_cell.length_c   1.000
_cell.angle_alpha   90.00
_cell.angle_beta   90.00
_cell.angle_gamma   90.00
#
_symmetry.space_group_name_H-M   'P 1'
#
loop_
_entity.id
_entity.type
_entity.pdbx_description
1 polymer ?
#
loop_
_entity_poly.entity_id
_entity_poly.type
_entity_poly.pdbx_seq_one_letter_code
_entity_poly.pdbx_strand_id
1 'polypeptide(L)'
;SMELSLYLNEKISQMHDMYKQIIAPYICVTHEESVSKGIPIGFTSSAILANWYLSDFDADIKSKINPAYYGRYVDDILFVFSSPSIQPSEKGKEIINFIDSALGDFINHDNKGDAIFRLSDEYHSLPIQKDKLIFHYFDRNHSLAGLRVFKQEVENRSSAFRFLPDEHIESDLDKFAYDVLLNGSANKFRSIMGLAENETELSKYISSHILAHRLCNLTSNESTLKQITLFFRGENCIRFSRL
;
A
#
# COMPACT_ATOMS: atom_id res chain seq x y z
N SER A 1 27.58 3.32 24.27
CA SER A 1 28.70 2.35 24.34
C SER A 1 28.45 1.27 23.30
N MET A 2 29.45 0.90 22.50
CA MET A 2 29.35 -0.19 21.50
C MET A 2 28.89 -1.51 22.14
N GLU A 3 29.29 -1.76 23.39
CA GLU A 3 28.92 -2.92 24.17
C GLU A 3 27.41 -2.99 24.48
N LEU A 4 26.80 -1.85 24.81
CA LEU A 4 25.36 -1.77 25.02
C LEU A 4 24.58 -2.05 23.72
N SER A 5 25.06 -1.54 22.59
CA SER A 5 24.44 -1.79 21.28
C SER A 5 24.50 -3.27 20.90
N LEU A 6 25.64 -3.92 21.13
CA LEU A 6 25.79 -5.37 20.89
C LEU A 6 24.84 -6.18 21.78
N TYR A 7 24.78 -5.86 23.08
CA TYR A 7 23.88 -6.52 24.01
C TYR A 7 22.40 -6.37 23.60
N LEU A 8 21.98 -5.16 23.22
CA LEU A 8 20.60 -4.92 22.76
C LEU A 8 20.28 -5.67 21.47
N ASN A 9 21.20 -5.70 20.52
CA ASN A 9 21.03 -6.47 19.27
C ASN A 9 20.88 -7.96 19.55
N GLU A 10 21.68 -8.51 20.48
CA GLU A 10 21.55 -9.90 20.92
C GLU A 10 20.17 -10.18 21.51
N LYS A 11 19.64 -9.27 22.36
CA LYS A 11 18.30 -9.40 22.92
C LYS A 11 17.20 -9.34 21.87
N ILE A 12 17.32 -8.43 20.89
CA ILE A 12 16.37 -8.38 19.76
C ILE A 12 16.40 -9.68 18.97
N SER A 13 17.59 -10.23 18.68
CA SER A 13 17.72 -11.51 17.97
C SER A 13 17.03 -12.63 18.76
N GLN A 14 17.29 -12.74 20.06
CA GLN A 14 16.66 -13.75 20.92
C GLN A 14 15.13 -13.64 20.93
N MET A 15 14.59 -12.42 20.92
CA MET A 15 13.14 -12.20 20.83
C MET A 15 12.57 -12.67 19.48
N HIS A 16 13.26 -12.38 18.38
CA HIS A 16 12.85 -12.83 17.04
C HIS A 16 12.89 -14.35 16.93
N ASP A 17 13.92 -15.00 17.45
CA ASP A 17 14.07 -16.45 17.46
C ASP A 17 12.96 -17.13 18.27
N MET A 18 12.70 -16.61 19.48
CA MET A 18 11.62 -17.11 20.34
C MET A 18 10.26 -16.95 19.67
N TYR A 19 9.99 -15.79 19.07
CA TYR A 19 8.75 -15.55 18.34
C TYR A 19 8.59 -16.54 17.19
N LYS A 20 9.63 -16.72 16.37
CA LYS A 20 9.63 -17.66 15.24
C LYS A 20 9.35 -19.10 15.70
N GLN A 21 9.92 -19.53 16.83
CA GLN A 21 9.64 -20.85 17.41
C GLN A 21 8.16 -21.01 17.80
N ILE A 22 7.57 -20.00 18.43
CA ILE A 22 6.16 -20.02 18.83
C ILE A 22 5.23 -20.10 17.61
N ILE A 23 5.55 -19.37 16.54
CA ILE A 23 4.69 -19.32 15.35
C ILE A 23 4.97 -20.44 14.34
N ALA A 24 6.09 -21.15 14.45
CA ALA A 24 6.50 -22.19 13.51
C ALA A 24 5.39 -23.21 13.14
N PRO A 25 4.57 -23.71 14.09
CA PRO A 25 3.47 -24.62 13.78
C PRO A 25 2.37 -24.01 12.92
N TYR A 26 2.23 -22.68 12.90
CA TYR A 26 1.20 -21.94 12.17
C TYR A 26 1.70 -21.33 10.85
N ILE A 27 3.02 -21.22 10.67
CA ILE A 27 3.60 -20.70 9.44
C ILE A 27 3.21 -21.58 8.25
N CYS A 28 3.24 -22.91 8.38
CA CYS A 28 2.87 -23.81 7.30
C CYS A 28 1.40 -23.67 6.86
N VAL A 29 0.52 -23.19 7.74
CA VAL A 29 -0.91 -22.97 7.42
C VAL A 29 -1.12 -21.63 6.71
N THR A 30 -0.32 -20.63 7.05
CA THR A 30 -0.52 -19.25 6.59
C THR A 30 0.37 -18.85 5.42
N HIS A 31 1.55 -19.48 5.30
CA HIS A 31 2.61 -19.13 4.35
C HIS A 31 3.32 -20.40 3.84
N GLU A 32 2.56 -21.28 3.16
CA GLU A 32 3.04 -22.56 2.61
C GLU A 32 4.32 -22.43 1.77
N GLU A 33 4.48 -21.32 1.04
CA GLU A 33 5.62 -21.08 0.16
C GLU A 33 6.84 -20.46 0.87
N SER A 34 6.72 -20.07 2.14
CA SER A 34 7.75 -19.31 2.88
C SER A 34 8.03 -19.86 4.28
N VAL A 35 7.92 -21.17 4.47
CA VAL A 35 8.04 -21.83 5.79
C VAL A 35 9.37 -21.53 6.52
N SER A 36 10.46 -21.34 5.78
CA SER A 36 11.78 -21.05 6.35
C SER A 36 12.14 -19.56 6.39
N LYS A 37 11.41 -18.71 5.64
CA LYS A 37 11.73 -17.29 5.42
C LYS A 37 10.77 -16.39 6.21
N GLY A 38 11.10 -15.10 6.27
CA GLY A 38 10.26 -14.07 6.86
C GLY A 38 10.69 -13.63 8.26
N ILE A 39 10.18 -12.45 8.63
CA ILE A 39 10.39 -11.82 9.93
C ILE A 39 9.02 -11.59 10.60
N PRO A 40 8.93 -11.58 11.93
CA PRO A 40 7.68 -11.37 12.63
C PRO A 40 7.03 -10.01 12.31
N ILE A 41 5.73 -9.98 12.07
CA ILE A 41 4.97 -8.73 11.95
C ILE A 41 4.60 -8.23 13.35
N GLY A 42 4.74 -6.92 13.59
CA GLY A 42 4.37 -6.27 14.86
C GLY A 42 5.56 -5.81 15.71
N PHE A 43 6.77 -6.31 15.46
CA PHE A 43 7.97 -5.70 16.03
C PHE A 43 8.40 -4.48 15.22
N THR A 44 8.71 -3.38 15.90
CA THR A 44 9.31 -2.19 15.28
C THR A 44 10.66 -2.50 14.63
N SER A 45 11.44 -3.41 15.22
CA SER A 45 12.70 -3.88 14.65
C SER A 45 12.51 -4.63 13.33
N SER A 46 11.43 -5.38 13.16
CA SER A 46 11.14 -6.06 11.89
C SER A 46 10.97 -5.08 10.74
N ALA A 47 10.25 -3.97 10.94
CA ALA A 47 10.07 -2.97 9.90
C ALA A 47 11.41 -2.33 9.45
N ILE A 48 12.33 -2.12 10.39
CA ILE A 48 13.67 -1.62 10.10
C ILE A 48 14.48 -2.67 9.35
N LEU A 49 14.48 -3.92 9.83
CA LEU A 49 15.23 -5.02 9.22
C LEU A 49 14.75 -5.34 7.81
N ALA A 50 13.43 -5.35 7.54
CA ALA A 50 12.89 -5.55 6.19
C ALA A 50 13.35 -4.46 5.22
N ASN A 51 13.36 -3.20 5.66
CA ASN A 51 13.82 -2.10 4.81
C ASN A 51 15.32 -2.15 4.58
N TRP A 52 16.10 -2.50 5.60
CA TRP A 52 17.54 -2.67 5.48
C TRP A 52 17.91 -3.85 4.57
N TYR A 53 17.13 -4.93 4.62
CA TYR A 53 17.31 -6.11 3.77
C TYR A 53 17.24 -5.81 2.26
N LEU A 54 16.47 -4.78 1.87
CA LEU A 54 16.34 -4.32 0.48
C LEU A 54 17.21 -3.08 0.17
N SER A 55 18.09 -2.67 1.08
CA SER A 55 18.87 -1.44 0.90
C SER A 55 19.90 -1.54 -0.22
N ASP A 56 20.54 -2.70 -0.39
CA ASP A 56 21.48 -2.95 -1.48
C ASP A 56 20.75 -3.00 -2.83
N PHE A 57 19.56 -3.60 -2.88
CA PHE A 57 18.67 -3.54 -4.04
C PHE A 57 18.36 -2.08 -4.40
N ASP A 58 17.94 -1.26 -3.44
CA ASP A 58 17.64 0.16 -3.70
C ASP A 58 18.86 0.94 -4.21
N ALA A 59 20.06 0.66 -3.66
CA ALA A 59 21.30 1.29 -4.06
C ALA A 59 21.69 0.92 -5.50
N ASP A 60 21.53 -0.35 -5.85
CA ASP A 60 21.84 -0.87 -7.17
C ASP A 60 20.84 -0.40 -8.22
N ILE A 61 19.55 -0.32 -7.90
CA ILE A 61 18.56 0.27 -8.81
C ILE A 61 18.93 1.72 -9.14
N LYS A 62 19.29 2.52 -8.12
CA LYS A 62 19.66 3.93 -8.33
C LYS A 62 20.96 4.10 -9.11
N SER A 63 21.94 3.22 -8.89
CA SER A 63 23.27 3.35 -9.49
C SER A 63 23.42 2.67 -10.84
N LYS A 64 22.89 1.45 -11.00
CA LYS A 64 23.01 0.62 -12.21
C LYS A 64 21.91 0.92 -13.23
N ILE A 65 20.66 1.06 -12.79
CA ILE A 65 19.52 1.34 -13.70
C ILE A 65 19.32 2.84 -13.92
N ASN A 66 19.40 3.62 -12.83
CA ASN A 66 19.19 5.08 -12.84
C ASN A 66 17.91 5.51 -13.59
N PRO A 67 16.72 5.02 -13.18
CA PRO A 67 15.46 5.44 -13.78
C PRO A 67 15.21 6.93 -13.53
N ALA A 68 14.33 7.54 -14.33
CA ALA A 68 13.93 8.94 -14.14
C ALA A 68 13.32 9.19 -12.76
N TYR A 69 12.65 8.18 -12.20
CA TYR A 69 12.25 8.14 -10.80
C TYR A 69 12.25 6.71 -10.27
N TYR A 70 12.70 6.55 -9.03
CA TYR A 70 12.57 5.33 -8.25
C TYR A 70 12.06 5.67 -6.86
N GLY A 71 10.99 4.98 -6.43
CA GLY A 71 10.47 5.06 -5.08
C GLY A 71 10.09 3.68 -4.57
N ARG A 72 10.41 3.40 -3.31
CA ARG A 72 9.96 2.19 -2.61
C ARG A 72 9.29 2.59 -1.31
N TYR A 73 8.06 2.12 -1.10
CA TYR A 73 7.32 2.24 0.15
C TYR A 73 7.06 0.85 0.70
N VAL A 74 7.93 0.39 1.61
CA VAL A 74 7.91 -0.97 2.15
C VAL A 74 7.98 -2.01 1.02
N ASP A 75 6.85 -2.64 0.68
CA ASP A 75 6.68 -3.67 -0.36
C ASP A 75 6.28 -3.10 -1.73
N ASP A 76 5.77 -1.86 -1.78
CA ASP A 76 5.40 -1.21 -3.04
C ASP A 76 6.61 -0.52 -3.69
N ILE A 77 6.88 -0.85 -4.95
CA ILE A 77 7.98 -0.27 -5.74
C ILE A 77 7.42 0.43 -6.97
N LEU A 78 7.89 1.66 -7.22
CA LEU A 78 7.54 2.47 -8.38
C LEU A 78 8.78 2.84 -9.18
N PHE A 79 8.74 2.51 -10.47
CA PHE A 79 9.72 2.93 -11.46
C PHE A 79 9.09 3.90 -12.46
N VAL A 80 9.84 4.94 -12.85
CA VAL A 80 9.50 5.80 -13.99
C VAL A 80 10.69 5.88 -14.92
N PHE A 81 10.47 5.52 -16.18
CA PHE A 81 11.48 5.57 -17.22
C PHE A 81 11.12 6.65 -18.24
N SER A 82 12.07 7.54 -18.55
CA SER A 82 11.93 8.48 -19.64
C SER A 82 12.32 7.82 -20.95
N SER A 83 11.43 7.84 -21.94
CA SER A 83 11.68 7.30 -23.29
C SER A 83 12.14 5.83 -23.31
N PRO A 84 11.35 4.89 -22.74
CA PRO A 84 11.70 3.48 -22.79
C PRO A 84 11.70 2.97 -24.24
N SER A 85 12.72 2.18 -24.60
CA SER A 85 12.76 1.51 -25.91
C SER A 85 11.83 0.30 -25.89
N ILE A 86 10.53 0.54 -26.10
CA ILE A 86 9.55 -0.54 -26.21
C ILE A 86 9.47 -0.93 -27.68
N GLN A 87 10.02 -2.10 -28.00
CA GLN A 87 9.88 -2.65 -29.35
C GLN A 87 8.43 -3.10 -29.57
N PRO A 88 7.84 -2.82 -30.74
CA PRO A 88 6.52 -3.33 -31.07
C PRO A 88 6.58 -4.85 -31.10
N SER A 89 5.90 -5.49 -30.15
CA SER A 89 5.80 -6.96 -30.09
C SER A 89 4.34 -7.37 -29.93
N GLU A 90 4.05 -8.67 -29.93
CA GLU A 90 2.69 -9.16 -29.69
C GLU A 90 2.15 -8.58 -28.37
N LYS A 91 0.90 -8.12 -28.38
CA LYS A 91 0.22 -7.56 -27.20
C LYS A 91 0.42 -8.47 -25.99
N GLY A 92 1.03 -7.94 -24.93
CA GLY A 92 1.33 -8.67 -23.68
C GLY A 92 2.78 -9.13 -23.52
N LYS A 93 3.55 -9.32 -24.61
CA LYS A 93 4.99 -9.64 -24.53
C LYS A 93 5.86 -8.41 -24.31
N GLU A 94 5.34 -7.22 -24.60
CA GLU A 94 6.04 -5.94 -24.42
C GLU A 94 6.51 -5.73 -22.97
N ILE A 95 5.72 -6.17 -21.99
CA ILE A 95 6.04 -6.04 -20.56
C ILE A 95 7.22 -6.94 -20.21
N ILE A 96 7.18 -8.21 -20.63
CA ILE A 96 8.26 -9.18 -20.36
C ILE A 96 9.54 -8.71 -21.05
N ASN A 97 9.46 -8.30 -22.31
CA ASN A 97 10.60 -7.74 -23.04
C ASN A 97 11.18 -6.50 -22.35
N PHE A 98 10.33 -5.64 -21.79
CA PHE A 98 10.78 -4.48 -21.03
C PHE A 98 11.48 -4.90 -19.73
N ILE A 99 10.90 -5.84 -18.97
CA ILE A 99 11.53 -6.39 -17.77
C ILE A 99 12.88 -6.99 -18.12
N ASP A 100 12.97 -7.81 -19.17
CA ASP A 100 14.23 -8.45 -19.56
C ASP A 100 15.30 -7.44 -20.00
N SER A 101 14.89 -6.40 -20.72
CA SER A 101 15.84 -5.39 -21.25
C SER A 101 16.26 -4.35 -20.22
N ALA A 102 15.36 -3.93 -19.31
CA ALA A 102 15.62 -2.85 -18.37
C ALA A 102 15.90 -3.34 -16.95
N LEU A 103 15.35 -4.49 -16.56
CA LEU A 103 15.37 -5.04 -15.19
C LEU A 103 15.89 -6.48 -15.15
N GLY A 104 16.42 -7.04 -16.23
CA GLY A 104 16.77 -8.47 -16.33
C GLY A 104 17.81 -8.94 -15.32
N ASP A 105 18.72 -8.05 -14.90
CA ASP A 105 19.71 -8.34 -13.86
C ASP A 105 19.10 -8.39 -12.44
N PHE A 106 17.88 -7.86 -12.28
CA PHE A 106 17.21 -7.64 -11.00
C PHE A 106 15.98 -8.52 -10.82
N ILE A 107 15.28 -8.85 -11.92
CA ILE A 107 14.03 -9.60 -11.91
C ILE A 107 14.16 -10.80 -12.85
N ASN A 108 14.06 -11.98 -12.25
CA ASN A 108 14.00 -13.26 -12.95
C ASN A 108 12.53 -13.67 -13.15
N HIS A 109 12.25 -14.36 -14.26
CA HIS A 109 10.94 -14.95 -14.50
C HIS A 109 11.06 -16.31 -15.20
N ASP A 110 10.16 -17.25 -14.88
CA ASP A 110 10.14 -18.58 -15.50
C ASP A 110 9.22 -18.64 -16.73
N ASN A 111 9.69 -19.24 -17.82
CA ASN A 111 8.98 -19.36 -19.09
C ASN A 111 7.89 -20.45 -19.14
N LYS A 112 7.52 -21.06 -18.00
CA LYS A 112 6.57 -22.18 -17.96
C LYS A 112 5.21 -21.77 -17.42
N GLY A 113 4.29 -21.41 -18.32
CA GLY A 113 2.83 -21.44 -18.15
C GLY A 113 2.22 -20.39 -17.21
N ASP A 114 2.86 -20.08 -16.09
CA ASP A 114 2.49 -19.02 -15.17
C ASP A 114 3.79 -18.36 -14.69
N ALA A 115 4.16 -17.24 -15.30
CA ALA A 115 5.46 -16.62 -15.06
C ALA A 115 5.56 -16.19 -13.59
N ILE A 116 6.31 -16.95 -12.79
CA ILE A 116 6.65 -16.59 -11.42
C ILE A 116 7.76 -15.56 -11.51
N PHE A 117 7.47 -14.33 -11.13
CA PHE A 117 8.46 -13.27 -11.03
C PHE A 117 9.16 -13.35 -9.68
N ARG A 118 10.48 -13.22 -9.68
CA ARG A 118 11.30 -13.18 -8.46
C ARG A 118 12.40 -12.15 -8.64
N LEU A 119 12.87 -11.57 -7.54
CA LEU A 119 14.14 -10.87 -7.60
C LEU A 119 15.28 -11.84 -7.95
N SER A 120 16.40 -11.32 -8.43
CA SER A 120 17.58 -12.15 -8.70
C SER A 120 18.14 -12.77 -7.41
N ASP A 121 19.02 -13.76 -7.57
CA ASP A 121 19.58 -14.50 -6.44
C ASP A 121 20.44 -13.60 -5.52
N GLU A 122 21.03 -12.53 -6.08
CA GLU A 122 21.71 -11.48 -5.32
C GLU A 122 20.77 -10.79 -4.31
N TYR A 123 19.48 -10.70 -4.65
CA TYR A 123 18.42 -10.15 -3.81
C TYR A 123 17.51 -11.25 -3.24
N HIS A 124 18.11 -12.41 -2.95
CA HIS A 124 17.53 -13.51 -2.17
C HIS A 124 16.29 -14.20 -2.77
N SER A 125 16.10 -14.04 -4.08
CA SER A 125 15.03 -14.67 -4.85
C SER A 125 13.64 -14.41 -4.27
N LEU A 126 13.41 -13.18 -3.77
CA LEU A 126 12.12 -12.80 -3.19
C LEU A 126 11.01 -12.89 -4.25
N PRO A 127 9.86 -13.51 -3.92
CA PRO A 127 8.77 -13.65 -4.87
C PRO A 127 8.09 -12.29 -5.11
N ILE A 128 7.77 -12.03 -6.37
CA ILE A 128 7.01 -10.85 -6.80
C ILE A 128 5.61 -11.32 -7.17
N GLN A 129 4.62 -10.67 -6.57
CA GLN A 129 3.21 -10.99 -6.82
C GLN A 129 2.81 -10.46 -8.20
N LYS A 130 2.71 -11.37 -9.18
CA LYS A 130 2.35 -11.06 -10.58
C LYS A 130 1.09 -10.19 -10.70
N ASP A 131 0.07 -10.46 -9.91
CA ASP A 131 -1.21 -9.71 -9.96
C ASP A 131 -1.07 -8.25 -9.49
N LYS A 132 0.01 -7.91 -8.79
CA LYS A 132 0.33 -6.54 -8.37
C LYS A 132 1.25 -5.81 -9.36
N LEU A 133 1.76 -6.48 -10.40
CA LEU A 133 2.57 -5.84 -11.43
C LEU A 133 1.67 -5.01 -12.36
N ILE A 134 1.84 -3.69 -12.30
CA ILE A 134 1.09 -2.73 -13.12
C ILE A 134 2.07 -2.02 -14.04
N PHE A 135 1.80 -2.07 -15.35
CA PHE A 135 2.59 -1.38 -16.36
C PHE A 135 1.75 -0.30 -17.06
N HIS A 136 2.24 0.94 -17.04
CA HIS A 136 1.63 2.06 -17.74
C HIS A 136 2.59 2.63 -18.78
N TYR A 137 2.13 2.71 -20.03
CA TYR A 137 2.86 3.34 -21.11
C TYR A 137 2.15 4.61 -21.57
N PHE A 138 2.89 5.72 -21.60
CA PHE A 138 2.40 7.01 -22.06
C PHE A 138 3.23 7.49 -23.24
N ASP A 139 2.62 7.46 -24.43
CA ASP A 139 3.24 7.92 -25.66
C ASP A 139 3.13 9.45 -25.78
N ARG A 140 4.23 10.10 -26.18
CA ARG A 140 4.31 11.55 -26.34
C ARG A 140 3.33 12.14 -27.37
N ASN A 141 2.86 11.33 -28.31
CA ASN A 141 1.95 11.71 -29.38
C ASN A 141 0.47 11.49 -28.99
N HIS A 142 0.20 10.90 -27.83
CA HIS A 142 -1.15 10.61 -27.35
C HIS A 142 -1.61 11.63 -26.30
N SER A 143 -2.91 11.60 -26.00
CA SER A 143 -3.52 12.51 -25.04
C SER A 143 -2.95 12.30 -23.62
N LEU A 144 -2.60 13.41 -22.96
CA LEU A 144 -2.21 13.44 -21.55
C LEU A 144 -3.40 13.24 -20.59
N ALA A 145 -4.62 13.08 -21.09
CA ALA A 145 -5.82 12.97 -20.25
C ALA A 145 -5.70 11.84 -19.23
N GLY A 146 -5.14 10.68 -19.61
CA GLY A 146 -4.91 9.57 -18.68
C GLY A 146 -4.00 9.94 -17.51
N LEU A 147 -2.88 10.63 -17.78
CA LEU A 147 -1.98 11.14 -16.73
C LEU A 147 -2.65 12.17 -15.82
N ARG A 148 -3.48 13.05 -16.39
CA ARG A 148 -4.21 14.06 -15.60
C ARG A 148 -5.23 13.42 -14.67
N VAL A 149 -6.02 12.47 -15.19
CA VAL A 149 -6.99 11.71 -14.38
C VAL A 149 -6.27 10.90 -13.31
N PHE A 150 -5.18 10.22 -13.66
CA PHE A 150 -4.38 9.47 -12.70
C PHE A 150 -3.83 10.37 -11.59
N LYS A 151 -3.24 11.51 -11.95
CA LYS A 151 -2.77 12.51 -10.99
C LYS A 151 -3.89 12.97 -10.06
N GLN A 152 -5.05 13.30 -10.63
CA GLN A 152 -6.18 13.78 -9.84
C GLN A 152 -6.74 12.71 -8.89
N GLU A 153 -6.81 11.45 -9.33
CA GLU A 153 -7.19 10.34 -8.45
C GLU A 153 -6.18 10.13 -7.31
N VAL A 154 -4.88 10.24 -7.58
CA VAL A 154 -3.84 10.14 -6.55
C VAL A 154 -3.94 11.31 -5.57
N GLU A 155 -4.17 12.54 -6.04
CA GLU A 155 -4.36 13.72 -5.19
C GLU A 155 -5.61 13.57 -4.30
N ASN A 156 -6.74 13.13 -4.87
CA ASN A 156 -7.99 12.91 -4.14
C ASN A 156 -7.87 11.80 -3.07
N ARG A 157 -7.06 10.77 -3.33
CA ARG A 157 -6.89 9.62 -2.42
C ARG A 157 -5.71 9.79 -1.45
N SER A 158 -4.89 10.82 -1.64
CA SER A 158 -3.68 11.03 -0.84
C SER A 158 -4.04 11.30 0.61
N SER A 159 -3.72 10.33 1.46
CA SER A 159 -3.89 10.41 2.92
C SER A 159 -3.06 11.52 3.57
N ALA A 160 -2.13 12.16 2.84
CA ALA A 160 -1.37 13.32 3.31
C ALA A 160 -2.16 14.65 3.23
N PHE A 161 -3.16 14.75 2.35
CA PHE A 161 -4.05 15.93 2.28
C PHE A 161 -5.15 15.92 3.37
N ARG A 162 -5.24 14.82 4.15
CA ARG A 162 -6.14 14.61 5.30
C ARG A 162 -6.04 15.68 6.40
N PHE A 163 -4.95 16.45 6.41
CA PHE A 163 -4.66 17.49 7.42
C PHE A 163 -5.08 18.90 7.01
N LEU A 164 -5.52 19.10 5.76
CA LEU A 164 -6.04 20.38 5.32
C LEU A 164 -7.56 20.40 5.53
N PRO A 165 -8.12 21.46 6.16
CA PRO A 165 -9.55 21.63 6.27
C PRO A 165 -10.12 21.86 4.86
N ASP A 166 -10.55 20.80 4.21
CA ASP A 166 -11.33 20.87 2.97
C ASP A 166 -12.84 20.94 3.30
N GLU A 167 -13.69 21.13 2.28
CA GLU A 167 -15.16 21.30 2.35
C GLU A 167 -15.91 20.21 3.17
N HIS A 168 -15.22 19.14 3.57
CA HIS A 168 -15.73 18.04 4.39
C HIS A 168 -16.10 18.40 5.84
N ILE A 169 -15.58 19.51 6.40
CA ILE A 169 -15.95 19.95 7.77
C ILE A 169 -17.42 20.39 7.84
N GLU A 170 -17.98 20.88 6.73
CA GLU A 170 -19.39 21.29 6.65
C GLU A 170 -20.30 20.14 6.19
N SER A 171 -19.74 18.98 5.84
CA SER A 171 -20.49 17.84 5.33
C SER A 171 -20.95 16.90 6.44
N ASP A 172 -22.12 16.28 6.26
CA ASP A 172 -22.67 15.28 7.19
C ASP A 172 -21.83 14.01 7.27
N LEU A 173 -21.75 13.41 8.47
CA LEU A 173 -21.04 12.17 8.76
C LEU A 173 -21.49 11.01 7.86
N ASP A 174 -22.80 10.94 7.58
CA ASP A 174 -23.43 9.84 6.84
C ASP A 174 -22.83 9.67 5.43
N LYS A 175 -22.29 10.75 4.83
CA LYS A 175 -21.65 10.70 3.52
C LYS A 175 -20.29 9.99 3.53
N PHE A 176 -19.65 9.89 4.70
CA PHE A 176 -18.33 9.30 4.88
C PHE A 176 -18.39 7.98 5.65
N ALA A 177 -19.40 7.81 6.50
CA ALA A 177 -19.54 6.63 7.34
C ALA A 177 -19.94 5.37 6.54
N TYR A 178 -20.51 5.52 5.34
CA TYR A 178 -21.05 4.39 4.58
C TYR A 178 -20.68 4.43 3.10
N ASP A 179 -20.25 3.29 2.58
CA ASP A 179 -20.13 3.02 1.15
C ASP A 179 -21.41 2.34 0.64
N VAL A 180 -21.87 2.77 -0.54
CA VAL A 180 -22.97 2.10 -1.24
C VAL A 180 -22.42 0.91 -2.01
N LEU A 181 -22.82 -0.31 -1.62
CA LEU A 181 -22.46 -1.53 -2.34
C LEU A 181 -23.32 -1.65 -3.59
N LEU A 182 -22.68 -1.54 -4.76
CA LEU A 182 -23.33 -1.62 -6.07
C LEU A 182 -23.02 -2.95 -6.77
N ASN A 183 -24.02 -3.50 -7.46
CA ASN A 183 -23.88 -4.64 -8.37
C ASN A 183 -24.33 -4.22 -9.78
N GLY A 184 -23.36 -4.00 -10.67
CA GLY A 184 -23.58 -3.50 -12.02
C GLY A 184 -23.47 -1.97 -12.11
N SER A 185 -24.20 -1.35 -13.04
CA SER A 185 -24.05 0.09 -13.29
C SER A 185 -24.69 0.94 -12.17
N ALA A 186 -23.95 1.97 -11.73
CA ALA A 186 -24.34 2.88 -10.65
C ALA A 186 -25.66 3.64 -10.92
N ASN A 187 -26.08 3.76 -12.19
CA ASN A 187 -27.23 4.57 -12.59
C ASN A 187 -28.58 3.87 -12.44
N LYS A 188 -28.64 2.62 -11.96
CA LYS A 188 -29.89 1.86 -11.80
C LYS A 188 -30.12 1.58 -10.32
N PHE A 189 -31.28 1.99 -9.80
CA PHE A 189 -31.64 1.80 -8.39
C PHE A 189 -31.55 0.33 -7.93
N ARG A 190 -31.93 -0.62 -8.80
CA ARG A 190 -31.83 -2.07 -8.55
C ARG A 190 -30.39 -2.55 -8.28
N SER A 191 -29.39 -1.79 -8.70
CA SER A 191 -27.99 -2.13 -8.53
C SER A 191 -27.51 -1.89 -7.10
N ILE A 192 -28.25 -1.15 -6.26
CA ILE A 192 -27.89 -0.92 -4.86
C ILE A 192 -28.20 -2.19 -4.07
N MET A 193 -27.16 -2.92 -3.66
CA MET A 193 -27.29 -4.16 -2.89
C MET A 193 -27.31 -3.91 -1.37
N GLY A 194 -26.70 -2.81 -0.91
CA GLY A 194 -26.65 -2.48 0.51
C GLY A 194 -25.73 -1.31 0.80
N LEU A 195 -25.54 -1.05 2.09
CA LEU A 195 -24.56 -0.12 2.63
C LEU A 195 -23.54 -0.92 3.44
N ALA A 196 -22.27 -0.53 3.39
CA ALA A 196 -21.23 -1.04 4.26
C ALA A 196 -20.58 0.13 4.99
N GLU A 197 -20.27 -0.04 6.28
CA GLU A 197 -19.54 1.00 7.00
C GLU A 197 -18.12 1.16 6.43
N ASN A 198 -17.73 2.40 6.15
CA ASN A 198 -16.38 2.73 5.69
C ASN A 198 -15.53 3.22 6.87
N GLU A 199 -14.87 2.28 7.55
CA GLU A 199 -14.02 2.55 8.72
C GLU A 199 -12.94 3.60 8.43
N THR A 200 -12.39 3.58 7.22
CA THR A 200 -11.29 4.45 6.82
C THR A 200 -11.77 5.88 6.63
N GLU A 201 -12.86 6.10 5.90
CA GLU A 201 -13.45 7.42 5.70
C GLU A 201 -14.05 7.98 6.99
N LEU A 202 -14.66 7.13 7.82
CA LEU A 202 -15.09 7.52 9.17
C LEU A 202 -13.91 8.01 10.03
N SER A 203 -12.81 7.25 10.05
CA SER A 203 -11.58 7.63 10.77
C SER A 203 -11.05 8.97 10.28
N LYS A 204 -11.10 9.19 8.96
CA LYS A 204 -10.67 10.44 8.33
C LYS A 204 -11.54 11.60 8.80
N TYR A 205 -12.86 11.46 8.68
CA TYR A 205 -13.83 12.48 9.08
C TYR A 205 -13.66 12.91 10.54
N ILE A 206 -13.59 11.96 11.47
CA ILE A 206 -13.44 12.24 12.91
C ILE A 206 -12.10 12.93 13.19
N SER A 207 -11.00 12.42 12.59
CA SER A 207 -9.66 13.00 12.78
C SER A 207 -9.60 14.45 12.31
N SER A 208 -10.14 14.75 11.13
CA SER A 208 -10.18 16.10 10.58
C SER A 208 -11.02 17.05 11.44
N HIS A 209 -12.17 16.59 11.96
CA HIS A 209 -12.98 17.39 12.90
C HIS A 209 -12.25 17.66 14.22
N ILE A 210 -11.58 16.67 14.81
CA ILE A 210 -10.79 16.85 16.03
C ILE A 210 -9.68 17.88 15.82
N LEU A 211 -8.95 17.77 14.71
CA LEU A 211 -7.86 18.69 14.37
C LEU A 211 -8.39 20.12 14.13
N ALA A 212 -9.46 20.27 13.35
CA ALA A 212 -10.03 21.58 13.07
C ALA A 212 -10.56 22.28 14.33
N HIS A 213 -11.24 21.56 15.23
CA HIS A 213 -11.68 22.14 16.51
C HIS A 213 -10.50 22.51 17.41
N ARG A 214 -9.42 21.69 17.43
CA ARG A 214 -8.21 21.97 18.23
C ARG A 214 -7.40 23.15 17.70
N LEU A 215 -7.26 23.29 16.39
CA LEU A 215 -6.37 24.27 15.76
C LEU A 215 -7.07 25.59 15.43
N CYS A 216 -8.38 25.55 15.13
CA CYS A 216 -9.11 26.69 14.60
C CYS A 216 -10.20 27.23 15.55
N ASN A 217 -10.35 26.69 16.77
CA ASN A 217 -11.39 27.08 17.75
C ASN A 217 -12.81 27.14 17.14
N LEU A 218 -13.12 26.21 16.23
CA LEU A 218 -14.43 26.13 15.61
C LEU A 218 -15.51 25.81 16.65
N THR A 219 -16.70 26.39 16.48
CA THR A 219 -17.87 26.05 17.28
C THR A 219 -18.36 24.65 16.93
N SER A 220 -18.63 23.82 17.93
CA SER A 220 -19.15 22.46 17.73
C SER A 220 -20.50 22.47 17.01
N ASN A 221 -20.59 21.76 15.89
CA ASN A 221 -21.86 21.53 15.20
C ASN A 221 -22.67 20.43 15.94
N GLU A 222 -23.81 20.81 16.53
CA GLU A 222 -24.69 19.86 17.26
C GLU A 222 -25.19 18.71 16.36
N SER A 223 -25.37 18.95 15.06
CA SER A 223 -25.81 17.93 14.10
C SER A 223 -24.76 16.82 13.96
N THR A 224 -23.50 17.20 13.78
CA THR A 224 -22.37 16.28 13.64
C THR A 224 -22.19 15.44 14.91
N LEU A 225 -22.25 16.06 16.10
CA LEU A 225 -22.15 15.34 17.38
C LEU A 225 -23.28 14.32 17.55
N LYS A 226 -24.50 14.68 17.14
CA LYS A 226 -25.65 13.79 17.17
C LYS A 226 -25.47 12.61 16.21
N GLN A 227 -24.98 12.85 15.00
CA GLN A 227 -24.69 11.79 14.02
C GLN A 227 -23.59 10.83 14.51
N ILE A 228 -22.49 11.34 15.06
CA ILE A 228 -21.42 10.51 15.66
C ILE A 228 -22.00 9.66 16.79
N THR A 229 -22.79 10.27 17.67
CA THR A 229 -23.42 9.54 18.79
C THR A 229 -24.36 8.45 18.30
N LEU A 230 -25.09 8.67 17.20
CA LEU A 230 -25.98 7.67 16.60
C LEU A 230 -25.19 6.55 15.92
N PHE A 231 -24.10 6.87 15.23
CA PHE A 231 -23.24 5.88 14.56
C PHE A 231 -22.67 4.86 15.53
N PHE A 232 -22.16 5.31 16.68
CA PHE A 232 -21.59 4.44 17.72
C PHE A 232 -22.64 3.83 18.66
N ARG A 233 -23.91 3.68 18.25
CA ARG A 233 -24.90 2.91 19.05
C ARG A 233 -24.87 1.43 18.69
N GLY A 234 -25.19 0.60 19.68
CA GLY A 234 -25.34 -0.84 19.47
C GLY A 234 -24.00 -1.52 19.12
N GLU A 235 -24.02 -2.42 18.14
CA GLU A 235 -22.86 -3.22 17.76
C GLU A 235 -21.66 -2.38 17.28
N ASN A 236 -21.93 -1.22 16.67
CA ASN A 236 -20.90 -0.32 16.16
C ASN A 236 -19.97 0.21 17.26
N CYS A 237 -20.41 0.35 18.52
CA CYS A 237 -19.50 0.78 19.60
C CYS A 237 -18.40 -0.25 19.89
N ILE A 238 -18.72 -1.54 19.71
CA ILE A 238 -17.77 -2.64 19.94
C ILE A 238 -16.89 -2.80 18.72
N ARG A 239 -17.51 -2.86 17.53
CA ARG A 239 -16.83 -3.07 16.25
C ARG A 239 -15.79 -1.98 15.94
N PHE A 240 -16.12 -0.74 16.25
CA PHE A 240 -15.29 0.43 15.99
C PHE A 240 -14.63 0.99 17.26
N SER A 241 -14.46 0.18 18.31
CA SER A 241 -13.85 0.62 19.58
C SER A 241 -12.38 1.06 19.50
N ARG A 242 -11.72 0.79 18.36
CA ARG A 242 -10.30 1.10 18.12
C ARG A 242 -10.06 2.35 17.26
N LEU A 243 -11.14 2.96 16.74
CA LEU A 243 -11.13 4.26 16.09
C LEU A 243 -10.82 5.37 17.10
#